data_AF-A0ABD2IZW8-F1
#
_entry.id   AF-A0ABD2IZW8-F1
#
_cell.length_a   1.000
_cell.length_b   1.000
_cell.length_c   1.000
_cell.angle_alpha   90.00
_cell.angle_beta   90.00
_cell.angle_gamma   90.00
#
_symmetry.space_group_name_H-M   'P 1'
#
loop_
_entity.id
_entity.type
_entity.pdbx_description
1 polymer ?
#
loop_
_entity_poly.entity_id
_entity_poly.type
_entity_poly.pdbx_seq_one_letter_code
_entity_poly.pdbx_strand_id
1 'polypeptide(L)'
;MYRIRPYFPDFPVQPEHILYRLSCHHAIPENSVNAEQSNSTASPHIKITDKQKRDNEQQHNMNAVDDEFVSRLLKVSSRLDNLINVFGKKSSIKLKEDENDNNKLHSNSPNVVHALIGPTSCAVFPIHDYGETFRKKYFGEILQCNLRSSDRILFDILKKIGDGRKVSFTCDSSSVAENSRVIIKLNLESNEISILRKDQSKIEGDISVWKFIGSLVGIYCADDQSVNELADHWLSLASSAVQIDDLSRRMSVHLGAHDFLSSQHAICLADLVLRCCFFDTKTTDLLNWSSIKASNNVQLWAKRVDDAFANI
;
A
#
# COMPACT_ATOMS: atom_id res chain seq x y z
N MET A 1 -35.18 10.24 -1.31
CA MET A 1 -34.44 11.10 -2.26
C MET A 1 -34.79 12.55 -1.96
N TYR A 2 -33.80 13.38 -1.59
CA TYR A 2 -34.04 14.80 -1.34
C TYR A 2 -34.10 15.56 -2.66
N ARG A 3 -35.07 16.48 -2.77
CA ARG A 3 -35.34 17.27 -3.98
C ARG A 3 -34.44 18.51 -3.93
N ILE A 4 -33.30 18.46 -4.61
CA ILE A 4 -32.41 19.62 -4.74
C ILE A 4 -33.07 20.64 -5.67
N ARG A 5 -33.23 21.89 -5.24
CA ARG A 5 -33.73 22.98 -6.09
C ARG A 5 -32.58 23.51 -6.98
N PRO A 6 -32.83 23.76 -8.27
CA PRO A 6 -31.81 24.34 -9.15
C PRO A 6 -31.44 25.75 -8.70
N TYR A 7 -30.14 26.08 -8.81
CA TYR A 7 -29.55 27.35 -8.37
C TYR A 7 -29.95 28.58 -9.21
N PHE A 8 -30.63 28.37 -10.34
CA PHE A 8 -31.05 29.43 -11.27
C PHE A 8 -32.52 29.24 -11.65
N PRO A 9 -33.47 29.88 -10.96
CA PRO A 9 -34.90 29.73 -11.24
C PRO A 9 -35.33 30.35 -12.58
N ASP A 10 -34.55 31.28 -13.12
CA ASP A 10 -34.90 32.06 -14.31
C ASP A 10 -34.26 31.55 -15.60
N PHE A 11 -33.48 30.45 -15.54
CA PHE A 11 -32.87 29.86 -16.72
C PHE A 11 -33.66 28.61 -17.15
N PRO A 12 -34.36 28.64 -18.30
CA PRO A 12 -35.03 27.45 -18.83
C PRO A 12 -33.96 26.45 -19.28
N VAL A 13 -33.59 25.51 -18.41
CA VAL A 13 -32.72 24.40 -18.77
C VAL A 13 -33.53 23.43 -19.61
N GLN A 14 -33.32 23.44 -20.93
CA GLN A 14 -33.80 22.36 -21.78
C GLN A 14 -32.83 21.17 -21.65
N PRO A 15 -33.32 19.97 -21.29
CA PRO A 15 -32.47 18.80 -21.29
C PRO A 15 -31.95 18.55 -22.71
N GLU A 16 -30.64 18.37 -22.83
CA GLU A 16 -29.98 18.14 -24.10
C GLU A 16 -30.46 16.81 -24.73
N HIS A 17 -30.49 16.74 -26.06
CA HIS A 17 -30.91 15.54 -26.77
C HIS A 17 -29.99 14.36 -26.40
N ILE A 18 -30.60 13.26 -25.92
CA ILE A 18 -29.88 12.04 -25.55
C ILE A 18 -29.17 11.49 -26.80
N LEU A 19 -27.84 11.65 -26.86
CA LEU A 19 -27.03 11.32 -28.04
C LEU A 19 -26.92 9.82 -28.33
N TYR A 20 -27.10 8.96 -27.32
CA TYR A 20 -27.14 7.51 -27.51
C TYR A 20 -27.85 6.81 -26.36
N ARG A 21 -28.56 5.74 -26.68
CA ARG A 21 -29.19 4.85 -25.71
C ARG A 21 -28.26 3.66 -25.49
N LEU A 22 -27.77 3.48 -24.27
CA LEU A 22 -26.98 2.29 -23.92
C LEU A 22 -27.92 1.08 -23.82
N SER A 23 -27.54 0.00 -24.50
CA SER A 23 -28.23 -1.29 -24.42
C SER A 23 -28.11 -1.83 -22.99
N CYS A 24 -29.23 -1.91 -22.27
CA CYS A 24 -29.23 -2.53 -20.95
C CYS A 24 -29.12 -4.05 -21.09
N HIS A 25 -27.94 -4.61 -20.85
CA HIS A 25 -27.70 -6.06 -20.90
C HIS A 25 -28.30 -6.83 -19.70
N HIS A 26 -29.00 -6.14 -18.79
CA HIS A 26 -29.71 -6.73 -17.65
C HIS A 26 -31.24 -6.76 -17.83
N ALA A 27 -31.74 -6.52 -19.04
CA ALA A 27 -33.15 -6.75 -19.32
C ALA A 27 -33.43 -8.26 -19.29
N ILE A 28 -34.16 -8.70 -18.27
CA ILE A 28 -34.78 -10.03 -18.23
C ILE A 28 -35.70 -10.12 -19.46
N PRO A 29 -35.53 -11.12 -20.33
CA PRO A 29 -36.36 -11.24 -21.52
C PRO A 29 -37.78 -11.61 -21.11
N GLU A 30 -38.73 -10.70 -21.36
CA GLU A 30 -40.15 -11.04 -21.41
C GLU A 30 -40.39 -11.87 -22.66
N ASN A 31 -40.76 -13.13 -22.45
CA ASN A 31 -41.11 -14.08 -23.50
C ASN A 31 -42.33 -13.58 -24.30
N SER A 32 -42.11 -13.28 -25.58
CA SER A 32 -43.17 -13.22 -26.60
C SER A 32 -42.87 -14.24 -27.71
N VAL A 33 -43.58 -15.35 -27.60
CA VAL A 33 -44.23 -16.23 -28.60
C VAL A 33 -43.95 -15.98 -30.11
N ASN A 34 -43.70 -17.12 -30.80
CA ASN A 34 -43.78 -17.45 -32.26
C ASN A 34 -42.58 -17.06 -33.15
N ALA A 35 -41.80 -18.02 -33.67
CA ALA A 35 -41.93 -18.78 -34.93
C ALA A 35 -40.57 -18.57 -35.66
N GLU A 36 -39.89 -19.46 -36.38
CA GLU A 36 -40.28 -20.52 -37.30
C GLU A 36 -39.01 -21.35 -37.64
N GLN A 37 -39.22 -22.54 -38.20
CA GLN A 37 -38.21 -23.55 -38.58
C GLN A 37 -37.32 -23.13 -39.76
N SER A 38 -36.09 -23.66 -39.82
CA SER A 38 -35.53 -24.21 -41.09
C SER A 38 -34.23 -25.02 -40.90
N ASN A 39 -34.38 -26.31 -41.16
CA ASN A 39 -33.56 -27.24 -41.95
C ASN A 39 -32.07 -27.51 -41.67
N SER A 40 -31.83 -28.80 -41.42
CA SER A 40 -30.58 -29.54 -41.47
C SER A 40 -30.10 -29.85 -42.90
N THR A 41 -28.78 -29.95 -43.11
CA THR A 41 -28.19 -31.10 -43.82
C THR A 41 -26.67 -31.20 -43.58
N ALA A 42 -26.19 -32.45 -43.66
CA ALA A 42 -24.80 -32.91 -43.81
C ALA A 42 -23.98 -33.23 -42.54
N SER A 43 -23.97 -34.54 -42.20
CA SER A 43 -22.88 -35.22 -41.48
C SER A 43 -21.65 -35.38 -42.37
N PRO A 44 -20.46 -35.58 -41.76
CA PRO A 44 -19.71 -36.77 -42.13
C PRO A 44 -19.24 -37.59 -40.92
N HIS A 45 -19.31 -38.91 -41.10
CA HIS A 45 -18.77 -39.97 -40.27
C HIS A 45 -17.27 -39.76 -39.98
N ILE A 46 -16.89 -39.66 -38.69
CA ILE A 46 -15.51 -39.88 -38.24
C ILE A 46 -15.51 -40.86 -37.06
N LYS A 47 -14.60 -41.84 -37.17
CA LYS A 47 -14.44 -43.06 -36.39
C LYS A 47 -14.34 -42.80 -34.89
N ILE A 48 -15.26 -43.41 -34.14
CA ILE A 48 -15.33 -43.43 -32.68
C ILE A 48 -14.59 -44.68 -32.21
N THR A 49 -13.31 -44.57 -31.84
CA THR A 49 -12.69 -45.62 -31.01
C THR A 49 -11.48 -45.15 -30.17
N ASP A 50 -10.80 -44.05 -30.52
CA ASP A 50 -9.63 -43.58 -29.75
C ASP A 50 -9.90 -42.38 -28.81
N LYS A 51 -11.08 -41.76 -28.89
CA LYS A 51 -11.41 -40.55 -28.11
C LYS A 51 -11.90 -40.86 -26.69
N GLN A 52 -12.65 -41.96 -26.53
CA GLN A 52 -13.21 -42.36 -25.22
C GLN A 52 -12.15 -42.79 -24.19
N LYS A 53 -10.93 -43.17 -24.62
CA LYS A 53 -9.87 -43.56 -23.68
C LYS A 53 -9.14 -42.36 -23.07
N ARG A 54 -9.06 -41.23 -23.77
CA ARG A 54 -8.43 -39.99 -23.24
C ARG A 54 -9.35 -39.20 -22.31
N ASP A 55 -10.66 -39.25 -22.55
CA ASP A 55 -11.63 -38.54 -21.72
C ASP A 55 -11.72 -39.16 -20.30
N ASN A 56 -11.59 -40.49 -20.18
CA ASN A 56 -11.59 -41.17 -18.87
C ASN A 56 -10.30 -40.92 -18.04
N GLU A 57 -9.14 -40.76 -18.68
CA GLU A 57 -7.90 -40.40 -17.96
C GLU A 57 -7.90 -38.93 -17.51
N GLN A 58 -8.50 -38.02 -18.27
CA GLN A 58 -8.66 -36.62 -17.86
C GLN A 58 -9.66 -36.45 -16.71
N GLN A 59 -10.75 -37.22 -16.70
CA GLN A 59 -11.75 -37.15 -15.63
C GLN A 59 -11.23 -37.71 -14.30
N HIS A 60 -10.39 -38.76 -14.33
CA HIS A 60 -9.79 -39.29 -13.12
C HIS A 60 -8.72 -38.36 -12.52
N ASN A 61 -8.06 -37.56 -13.35
CA ASN A 61 -7.05 -36.59 -12.92
C ASN A 61 -7.67 -35.28 -12.39
N MET A 62 -8.84 -34.85 -12.90
CA MET A 62 -9.58 -33.72 -12.33
C MET A 62 -10.11 -34.02 -10.93
N ASN A 63 -10.67 -35.22 -10.69
CA ASN A 63 -11.19 -35.58 -9.37
C ASN A 63 -10.09 -35.62 -8.29
N ALA A 64 -8.86 -36.01 -8.65
CA ALA A 64 -7.73 -36.02 -7.72
C ALA A 64 -7.25 -34.61 -7.34
N VAL A 65 -7.31 -33.66 -8.27
CA VAL A 65 -6.96 -32.25 -8.01
C VAL A 65 -8.03 -31.59 -7.14
N ASP A 66 -9.30 -31.94 -7.32
CA ASP A 66 -10.39 -31.43 -6.49
C ASP A 66 -10.30 -31.96 -5.05
N ASP A 67 -9.95 -33.23 -4.85
CA ASP A 67 -9.76 -33.80 -3.50
C ASP A 67 -8.56 -33.20 -2.76
N GLU A 68 -7.47 -32.90 -3.47
CA GLU A 68 -6.31 -32.20 -2.89
C GLU A 68 -6.66 -30.76 -2.51
N PHE A 69 -7.40 -30.06 -3.38
CA PHE A 69 -7.86 -28.70 -3.12
C PHE A 69 -8.80 -28.64 -1.91
N VAL A 70 -9.78 -29.55 -1.83
CA VAL A 70 -10.70 -29.68 -0.70
C VAL A 70 -9.94 -29.99 0.60
N SER A 71 -8.94 -30.88 0.54
CA SER A 71 -8.09 -31.20 1.70
C SER A 71 -7.28 -29.99 2.20
N ARG A 72 -6.76 -29.17 1.29
CA ARG A 72 -6.08 -27.91 1.65
C ARG A 72 -7.04 -26.90 2.27
N LEU A 73 -8.27 -26.81 1.76
CA LEU A 73 -9.29 -25.89 2.26
C LEU A 73 -9.75 -26.25 3.68
N LEU A 74 -9.94 -27.53 3.97
CA LEU A 74 -10.25 -28.03 5.31
C LEU A 74 -9.11 -27.78 6.31
N LYS A 75 -7.85 -27.90 5.85
CA LYS A 75 -6.67 -27.58 6.66
C LYS A 75 -6.55 -26.09 6.98
N VAL A 76 -7.00 -25.21 6.09
CA VAL A 76 -7.08 -23.76 6.37
C VAL A 76 -8.21 -23.46 7.35
N SER A 77 -9.38 -24.08 7.19
CA SER A 77 -10.53 -23.91 8.12
C SER A 77 -10.15 -24.27 9.56
N SER A 78 -9.55 -25.45 9.76
CA SER A 78 -9.11 -25.88 11.09
C SER A 78 -8.06 -24.95 11.73
N ARG A 79 -7.20 -24.30 10.94
CA ARG A 79 -6.26 -23.29 11.45
C ARG A 79 -6.98 -22.01 11.87
N LEU A 80 -8.04 -21.62 11.15
CA LEU A 80 -8.87 -20.48 11.48
C LEU A 80 -9.63 -20.70 12.80
N ASP A 81 -10.23 -21.88 12.97
CA ASP A 81 -10.96 -22.25 14.19
C ASP A 81 -10.04 -22.28 15.42
N ASN A 82 -8.81 -22.76 15.26
CA ASN A 82 -7.79 -22.69 16.31
C ASN A 82 -7.40 -21.25 16.65
N LEU A 83 -7.32 -20.35 15.67
CA LEU A 83 -7.06 -18.93 15.90
C LEU A 83 -8.21 -18.29 16.69
N ILE A 84 -9.45 -18.54 16.27
CA ILE A 84 -10.65 -18.01 16.94
C ILE A 84 -10.70 -18.50 18.40
N ASN A 85 -10.37 -19.77 18.68
CA ASN A 85 -10.30 -20.29 20.05
C ASN A 85 -9.19 -19.66 20.90
N VAL A 86 -8.05 -19.33 20.30
CA VAL A 86 -6.93 -18.66 21.00
C VAL A 86 -7.27 -17.21 21.33
N PHE A 87 -7.94 -16.49 20.42
CA PHE A 87 -8.30 -15.08 20.63
C PHE A 87 -9.60 -14.92 21.44
N GLY A 88 -10.56 -15.82 21.28
CA GLY A 88 -11.84 -15.80 22.03
C GLY A 88 -11.70 -16.08 23.53
N LYS A 89 -10.62 -16.73 23.97
CA LYS A 89 -10.35 -16.98 25.41
C LYS A 89 -9.70 -15.82 26.15
N LYS A 90 -9.27 -14.74 25.48
CA LYS A 90 -8.57 -13.61 26.12
C LYS A 90 -9.48 -12.43 26.51
N SER A 91 -10.77 -12.45 26.19
CA SER A 91 -11.72 -11.39 26.59
C SER A 91 -12.44 -11.71 27.90
N SER A 92 -11.70 -11.74 29.01
CA SER A 92 -12.26 -11.69 30.37
C SER A 92 -11.30 -10.96 31.31
N ILE A 93 -10.83 -9.79 30.89
CA ILE A 93 -10.15 -8.85 31.78
C ILE A 93 -11.23 -7.90 32.30
N LYS A 94 -11.59 -8.05 33.58
CA LYS A 94 -12.46 -7.13 34.31
C LYS A 94 -11.76 -5.78 34.41
N LEU A 95 -12.29 -4.77 33.72
CA LEU A 95 -11.96 -3.38 33.98
C LEU A 95 -12.57 -2.99 35.33
N LYS A 96 -11.72 -2.62 36.28
CA LYS A 96 -12.12 -1.87 37.47
C LYS A 96 -12.10 -0.40 37.10
N GLU A 97 -13.23 0.26 37.27
CA GLU A 97 -13.35 1.71 37.33
C GLU A 97 -12.70 2.17 38.63
N ASP A 98 -11.71 3.05 38.53
CA ASP A 98 -11.33 3.95 39.62
C ASP A 98 -11.45 5.38 39.07
N GLU A 99 -12.44 6.08 39.61
CA GLU A 99 -12.55 7.54 39.58
C GLU A 99 -11.35 8.14 40.32
N ASN A 100 -10.66 9.12 39.70
CA ASN A 100 -10.36 10.35 40.44
C ASN A 100 -9.95 11.52 39.54
N ASP A 101 -10.49 12.67 39.92
CA ASP A 101 -10.24 14.01 39.43
C ASP A 101 -8.76 14.42 39.49
N ASN A 102 -8.28 15.15 38.47
CA ASN A 102 -7.91 16.56 38.68
C ASN A 102 -7.46 17.27 37.40
N ASN A 103 -8.11 18.42 37.21
CA ASN A 103 -7.79 19.51 36.30
C ASN A 103 -6.30 19.85 36.17
N LYS A 104 -5.80 19.86 34.93
CA LYS A 104 -4.91 20.91 34.39
C LYS A 104 -4.89 20.83 32.86
N LEU A 105 -5.71 21.67 32.22
CA LEU A 105 -5.56 21.98 30.80
C LEU A 105 -4.18 22.61 30.58
N HIS A 106 -3.26 21.85 29.99
CA HIS A 106 -2.12 22.43 29.28
C HIS A 106 -2.52 22.64 27.83
N SER A 107 -2.85 23.88 27.51
CA SER A 107 -2.94 24.41 26.15
C SER A 107 -1.56 24.35 25.49
N ASN A 108 -1.25 23.25 24.83
CA ASN A 108 -0.18 23.14 23.83
C ASN A 108 -0.69 22.24 22.69
N SER A 109 -1.74 22.70 22.01
CA SER A 109 -2.08 22.20 20.67
C SER A 109 -1.10 22.88 19.70
N PRO A 110 -0.37 22.16 18.84
CA PRO A 110 0.38 22.81 17.78
C PRO A 110 -0.63 23.49 16.87
N ASN A 111 -0.40 24.76 16.56
CA ASN A 111 -1.19 25.56 15.64
C ASN A 111 -1.65 24.71 14.44
N VAL A 112 -2.90 24.25 14.48
CA VAL A 112 -3.63 23.82 13.30
C VAL A 112 -3.90 25.10 12.54
N VAL A 113 -2.94 25.49 11.71
CA VAL A 113 -3.18 26.44 10.64
C VAL A 113 -4.29 25.82 9.81
N HIS A 114 -5.50 26.35 9.96
CA HIS A 114 -6.56 26.12 8.99
C HIS A 114 -6.01 26.59 7.64
N ALA A 115 -5.55 25.65 6.83
CA ALA A 115 -5.15 25.91 5.47
C ALA A 115 -6.42 26.28 4.68
N LEU A 116 -6.66 27.58 4.57
CA LEU A 116 -7.31 28.16 3.40
C LEU A 116 -6.46 27.76 2.20
N ILE A 117 -6.88 26.71 1.49
CA ILE A 117 -6.26 26.24 0.26
C ILE A 117 -6.59 27.27 -0.84
N GLY A 118 -5.83 28.35 -0.87
CA GLY A 118 -5.52 29.01 -2.13
C GLY A 118 -4.50 28.16 -2.90
N PRO A 119 -4.46 28.22 -4.24
CA PRO A 119 -3.42 27.59 -5.03
C PRO A 119 -2.10 28.29 -4.69
N THR A 120 -1.38 27.77 -3.69
CA THR A 120 -0.07 28.28 -3.34
C THR A 120 0.88 27.85 -4.45
N SER A 121 1.48 28.84 -5.09
CA SER A 121 2.50 28.74 -6.14
C SER A 121 3.81 28.09 -5.68
N CYS A 122 3.78 27.28 -4.63
CA CYS A 122 4.92 26.51 -4.14
C CYS A 122 4.70 25.06 -4.56
N ALA A 123 5.07 24.74 -5.81
CA ALA A 123 4.83 23.44 -6.45
C ALA A 123 5.63 22.26 -5.86
N VAL A 124 6.26 22.43 -4.69
CA VAL A 124 7.08 21.42 -4.04
C VAL A 124 6.34 20.93 -2.79
N PHE A 125 5.85 19.70 -2.84
CA PHE A 125 5.21 19.07 -1.69
C PHE A 125 6.27 18.70 -0.65
N PRO A 126 6.07 19.04 0.63
CA PRO A 126 7.06 18.77 1.66
C PRO A 126 7.11 17.27 2.01
N ILE A 127 8.33 16.79 2.28
CA ILE A 127 8.52 15.52 2.99
C ILE A 127 8.34 15.78 4.48
N HIS A 128 7.48 14.99 5.13
CA HIS A 128 7.15 15.21 6.53
C HIS A 128 8.41 15.19 7.42
N ASP A 129 8.51 16.11 8.37
CA ASP A 129 9.51 16.10 9.44
C ASP A 129 8.79 16.08 10.80
N TYR A 130 8.77 14.91 11.44
CA TYR A 130 8.18 14.72 12.77
C TYR A 130 9.08 15.23 13.92
N GLY A 131 10.17 15.92 13.62
CA GLY A 131 11.01 16.57 14.60
C GLY A 131 12.15 15.69 15.15
N GLU A 132 12.83 16.21 16.16
CA GLU A 132 14.10 15.65 16.64
C GLU A 132 13.96 14.75 17.88
N THR A 133 12.79 14.62 18.48
CA THR A 133 12.59 13.93 19.78
C THR A 133 13.11 12.51 19.75
N PHE A 134 12.73 11.72 18.74
CA PHE A 134 13.23 10.36 18.57
C PHE A 134 14.72 10.36 18.19
N ARG A 135 15.15 11.25 17.29
CA ARG A 135 16.54 11.37 16.81
C ARG A 135 17.53 11.64 17.94
N LYS A 136 17.18 12.52 18.88
CA LYS A 136 18.02 12.89 20.04
C LYS A 136 18.35 11.68 20.92
N LYS A 137 17.46 10.69 21.00
CA LYS A 137 17.66 9.47 21.79
C LYS A 137 18.78 8.58 21.24
N TYR A 138 19.12 8.71 19.96
CA TYR A 138 20.12 7.89 19.28
C TYR A 138 21.37 8.68 18.87
N PHE A 139 21.58 9.85 19.46
CA PHE A 139 22.73 10.68 19.13
C PHE A 139 24.05 9.97 19.47
N GLY A 140 24.98 9.92 18.51
CA GLY A 140 26.29 9.26 18.62
C GLY A 140 26.25 7.75 18.42
N GLU A 141 25.07 7.16 18.19
CA GLU A 141 24.91 5.71 18.07
C GLU A 141 25.30 5.20 16.69
N ILE A 142 25.89 4.00 16.66
CA ILE A 142 26.18 3.25 15.44
C ILE A 142 25.23 2.06 15.36
N LEU A 143 24.38 2.05 14.34
CA LEU A 143 23.39 1.01 14.11
C LEU A 143 23.85 0.13 12.96
N GLN A 144 23.87 -1.18 13.14
CA GLN A 144 24.16 -2.12 12.06
C GLN A 144 22.85 -2.58 11.43
N CYS A 145 22.68 -2.36 10.14
CA CYS A 145 21.48 -2.71 9.41
C CYS A 145 21.82 -3.64 8.24
N ASN A 146 21.27 -4.85 8.27
CA ASN A 146 21.31 -5.78 7.17
C ASN A 146 19.98 -5.65 6.40
N LEU A 147 20.04 -5.16 5.16
CA LEU A 147 18.87 -5.02 4.29
C LEU A 147 18.99 -5.98 3.10
N ARG A 148 17.85 -6.26 2.46
CA ARG A 148 17.83 -7.03 1.21
C ARG A 148 18.40 -6.19 0.06
N SER A 149 19.00 -6.87 -0.91
CA SER A 149 19.48 -6.21 -2.13
C SER A 149 18.39 -5.47 -2.90
N SER A 150 17.13 -5.91 -2.81
CA SER A 150 15.96 -5.24 -3.42
C SER A 150 15.68 -3.87 -2.80
N ASP A 151 16.08 -3.65 -1.55
CA ASP A 151 15.75 -2.45 -0.79
C ASP A 151 16.79 -1.34 -1.01
N ARG A 152 17.75 -1.56 -1.90
CA ARG A 152 18.84 -0.60 -2.20
C ARG A 152 18.31 0.76 -2.65
N ILE A 153 17.29 0.79 -3.51
CA ILE A 153 16.71 2.05 -4.01
C ILE A 153 16.10 2.84 -2.85
N LEU A 154 15.32 2.18 -2.00
CA LEU A 154 14.73 2.79 -0.81
C LEU A 154 15.81 3.33 0.11
N PHE A 155 16.88 2.57 0.31
CA PHE A 155 18.01 3.00 1.12
C PHE A 155 18.69 4.25 0.57
N ASP A 156 18.96 4.31 -0.74
CA ASP A 156 19.59 5.46 -1.37
C ASP A 156 18.73 6.73 -1.24
N ILE A 157 17.40 6.58 -1.29
CA ILE A 157 16.45 7.68 -1.02
C ILE A 157 16.52 8.11 0.45
N LEU A 158 16.44 7.15 1.38
CA LEU A 158 16.52 7.42 2.82
C LEU A 158 17.85 8.09 3.21
N LYS A 159 18.93 7.72 2.52
CA LYS A 159 20.24 8.34 2.68
C LYS A 159 20.22 9.81 2.32
N LYS A 160 19.70 10.18 1.14
CA LYS A 160 19.58 11.59 0.73
C LYS A 160 18.75 12.41 1.73
N ILE A 161 17.60 11.88 2.14
CA ILE A 161 16.75 12.55 3.15
C ILE A 161 17.49 12.66 4.50
N GLY A 162 18.22 11.61 4.88
CA GLY A 162 19.03 11.55 6.09
C GLY A 162 20.14 12.58 6.15
N ASP A 163 20.87 12.76 5.05
CA ASP A 163 21.99 13.70 4.96
C ASP A 163 21.51 15.13 5.27
N GLY A 164 20.37 15.55 4.72
CA GLY A 164 19.72 16.83 5.05
C GLY A 164 19.24 16.94 6.51
N ARG A 165 19.12 15.80 7.20
CA ARG A 165 18.60 15.66 8.57
C ARG A 165 19.65 15.21 9.58
N LYS A 166 20.93 15.23 9.19
CA LYS A 166 22.11 14.84 10.00
C LYS A 166 22.10 13.37 10.45
N VAL A 167 21.46 12.49 9.67
CA VAL A 167 21.51 11.04 9.83
C VAL A 167 22.38 10.49 8.72
N SER A 168 23.55 9.97 9.06
CA SER A 168 24.52 9.53 8.06
C SER A 168 24.43 8.05 7.82
N PHE A 169 24.47 7.70 6.55
CA PHE A 169 24.39 6.34 6.07
C PHE A 169 25.72 5.94 5.44
N THR A 170 26.36 4.92 6.02
CA THR A 170 27.64 4.38 5.55
C THR A 170 27.42 2.98 4.98
N CYS A 171 27.84 2.77 3.73
CA CYS A 171 27.91 1.45 3.12
C CYS A 171 29.39 1.07 3.07
N ASP A 172 29.74 -0.06 3.66
CA ASP A 172 31.12 -0.53 3.83
C ASP A 172 32.05 0.52 4.48
N SER A 173 33.36 0.26 4.52
CA SER A 173 34.41 1.00 5.27
C SER A 173 34.60 2.49 4.88
N SER A 174 33.63 3.08 4.19
CA SER A 174 33.57 4.50 3.86
C SER A 174 33.62 5.38 5.11
N SER A 175 34.34 6.50 4.98
CA SER A 175 34.56 7.46 6.06
C SER A 175 33.24 8.04 6.55
N VAL A 176 33.03 7.98 7.87
CA VAL A 176 31.90 8.60 8.56
C VAL A 176 32.01 10.12 8.44
N ALA A 177 30.92 10.80 8.08
CA ALA A 177 30.88 12.26 8.11
C ALA A 177 31.03 12.78 9.55
N GLU A 178 31.95 13.72 9.78
CA GLU A 178 32.34 14.19 11.13
C GLU A 178 31.20 14.84 11.94
N ASN A 179 30.10 15.25 11.29
CA ASN A 179 28.96 15.95 11.91
C ASN A 179 27.67 15.11 12.00
N SER A 180 27.79 13.79 11.84
CA SER A 180 26.65 12.87 11.87
C SER A 180 26.08 12.72 13.27
N ARG A 181 24.77 12.90 13.44
CA ARG A 181 24.13 12.64 14.74
C ARG A 181 23.86 11.16 14.97
N VAL A 182 23.52 10.43 13.92
CA VAL A 182 23.28 8.98 13.98
C VAL A 182 23.99 8.36 12.79
N ILE A 183 24.63 7.21 12.99
CA ILE A 183 25.34 6.51 11.92
C ILE A 183 24.66 5.17 11.69
N ILE A 184 24.15 4.95 10.47
CA ILE A 184 23.57 3.67 10.06
C ILE A 184 24.57 2.98 9.13
N LYS A 185 25.17 1.89 9.62
CA LYS A 185 26.05 1.00 8.86
C LYS A 185 25.21 -0.02 8.12
N LEU A 186 25.19 0.11 6.80
CA LEU A 186 24.47 -0.80 5.92
C LEU A 186 25.36 -1.97 5.53
N ASN A 187 24.78 -3.16 5.60
CA ASN A 187 25.28 -4.35 4.93
C ASN A 187 24.17 -4.87 4.01
N LEU A 188 24.39 -4.84 2.69
CA LEU A 188 23.46 -5.40 1.72
C LEU A 188 23.77 -6.88 1.57
N GLU A 189 23.02 -7.71 2.28
CA GLU A 189 23.15 -9.16 2.22
C GLU A 189 21.94 -9.77 1.50
N SER A 190 22.13 -10.93 0.87
CA SER A 190 21.04 -11.72 0.28
C SER A 190 20.19 -12.45 1.36
N ASN A 191 20.02 -11.84 2.53
CA ASN A 191 19.19 -12.40 3.59
C ASN A 191 17.71 -12.29 3.21
N GLU A 192 16.89 -13.24 3.66
CA GLU A 192 15.44 -13.21 3.42
C GLU A 192 14.74 -12.12 4.25
N ILE A 193 15.34 -11.68 5.35
CA ILE A 193 14.73 -10.79 6.34
C ILE A 193 15.70 -9.65 6.68
N SER A 194 15.18 -8.42 6.70
CA SER A 194 15.93 -7.25 7.18
C SER A 194 16.14 -7.29 8.70
N ILE A 195 17.35 -6.97 9.15
CA ILE A 195 17.73 -7.00 10.57
C ILE A 195 18.45 -5.70 10.94
N LEU A 196 18.02 -5.06 12.01
CA LEU A 196 18.73 -3.93 12.61
C LEU A 196 19.23 -4.29 14.00
N ARG A 197 20.51 -4.10 14.26
CA ARG A 197 21.17 -4.40 15.53
C ARG A 197 21.66 -3.13 16.20
N LYS A 198 21.34 -3.03 17.49
CA LYS A 198 21.91 -2.07 18.43
C LYS A 198 22.37 -2.85 19.66
N ASP A 199 23.67 -2.90 19.90
CA ASP A 199 24.27 -3.65 21.00
C ASP A 199 23.78 -5.12 21.02
N GLN A 200 23.13 -5.54 22.10
CA GLN A 200 22.52 -6.88 22.26
C GLN A 200 21.07 -6.95 21.76
N SER A 201 20.47 -5.82 21.40
CA SER A 201 19.09 -5.75 20.92
C SER A 201 19.05 -5.91 19.39
N LYS A 202 18.06 -6.65 18.91
CA LYS A 202 17.80 -6.82 17.48
C LYS A 202 16.34 -6.51 17.14
N ILE A 203 16.14 -5.84 16.02
CA ILE A 203 14.84 -5.63 15.38
C ILE A 203 14.88 -6.45 14.09
N GLU A 204 13.86 -7.28 13.88
CA GLU A 204 13.75 -8.15 12.71
C GLU A 204 12.46 -7.84 11.95
N GLY A 205 12.51 -7.99 10.62
CA GLY A 205 11.39 -7.78 9.71
C GLY A 205 11.47 -6.45 8.98
N ASP A 206 11.18 -6.49 7.68
CA ASP A 206 11.33 -5.36 6.76
C ASP A 206 10.56 -4.12 7.23
N ILE A 207 9.28 -4.29 7.55
CA ILE A 207 8.43 -3.19 8.04
C ILE A 207 8.98 -2.58 9.32
N SER A 208 9.38 -3.41 10.29
CA SER A 208 9.90 -2.94 11.59
C SER A 208 11.19 -2.14 11.41
N VAL A 209 12.08 -2.64 10.55
CA VAL A 209 13.35 -1.97 10.22
C VAL A 209 13.08 -0.64 9.49
N TRP A 210 12.19 -0.63 8.49
CA TRP A 210 11.84 0.60 7.77
C TRP A 210 11.17 1.64 8.65
N LYS A 211 10.25 1.24 9.54
CA LYS A 211 9.65 2.16 10.52
C LYS A 211 10.69 2.76 11.44
N PHE A 212 11.63 1.95 11.90
CA PHE A 212 12.71 2.42 12.75
C PHE A 212 13.62 3.42 12.02
N ILE A 213 14.09 3.09 10.81
CA ILE A 213 14.92 4.00 10.00
C ILE A 213 14.12 5.26 9.63
N GLY A 214 12.86 5.12 9.22
CA GLY A 214 11.97 6.22 8.91
C GLY A 214 11.73 7.15 10.11
N SER A 215 11.67 6.60 11.33
CA SER A 215 11.61 7.41 12.56
C SER A 215 12.90 8.16 12.81
N LEU A 216 14.06 7.54 12.56
CA LEU A 216 15.36 8.20 12.67
C LEU A 216 15.51 9.31 11.63
N VAL A 217 15.05 9.09 10.41
CA VAL A 217 15.06 10.12 9.37
C VAL A 217 13.94 11.15 9.63
N GLY A 218 12.92 10.85 10.44
CA GLY A 218 11.83 11.76 10.79
C GLY A 218 10.69 11.81 9.79
N ILE A 219 10.53 10.77 8.96
CA ILE A 219 9.45 10.60 7.97
C ILE A 219 8.38 9.59 8.44
N TYR A 220 8.54 9.06 9.64
CA TYR A 220 7.58 8.21 10.35
C TYR A 220 7.56 8.66 11.82
N CYS A 221 6.40 8.62 12.48
CA CYS A 221 6.28 9.03 13.87
C CYS A 221 5.31 8.15 14.62
N ALA A 222 5.83 7.33 15.54
CA ALA A 222 5.05 6.41 16.37
C ALA A 222 3.97 7.10 17.24
N ASP A 223 4.04 8.41 17.44
CA ASP A 223 3.14 9.15 18.35
C ASP A 223 1.84 9.61 17.67
N ASP A 224 1.77 9.70 16.34
CA ASP A 224 0.54 10.04 15.61
C ASP A 224 -0.23 8.78 15.21
N GLN A 225 -1.16 8.34 16.06
CA GLN A 225 -1.90 7.11 15.86
C GLN A 225 -2.64 7.07 14.51
N SER A 226 -3.24 8.18 14.09
CA SER A 226 -4.07 8.23 12.88
C SER A 226 -3.26 8.06 11.59
N VAL A 227 -2.12 8.77 11.51
CA VAL A 227 -1.21 8.68 10.37
C VAL A 227 -0.48 7.34 10.38
N ASN A 228 -0.18 6.80 11.56
CA ASN A 228 0.47 5.50 11.69
C ASN A 228 -0.40 4.33 11.26
N GLU A 229 -1.68 4.30 11.63
CA GLU A 229 -2.56 3.21 11.24
C GLU A 229 -2.67 3.11 9.70
N LEU A 230 -2.77 4.27 9.02
CA LEU A 230 -2.76 4.33 7.57
C LEU A 230 -1.39 3.96 6.98
N ALA A 231 -0.30 4.51 7.52
CA ALA A 231 1.05 4.17 7.05
C ALA A 231 1.33 2.67 7.21
N ASP A 232 0.96 2.09 8.34
CA ASP A 232 1.12 0.68 8.66
C ASP A 232 0.31 -0.22 7.74
N HIS A 233 -0.92 0.19 7.41
CA HIS A 233 -1.75 -0.51 6.42
C HIS A 233 -1.04 -0.60 5.06
N TRP A 234 -0.52 0.53 4.57
CA TRP A 234 0.16 0.61 3.29
C TRP A 234 1.50 -0.13 3.29
N LEU A 235 2.29 -0.04 4.36
CA LEU A 235 3.53 -0.80 4.53
C LEU A 235 3.26 -2.31 4.57
N SER A 236 2.17 -2.74 5.21
CA SER A 236 1.76 -4.14 5.21
C SER A 236 1.42 -4.61 3.80
N LEU A 237 0.67 -3.81 3.02
CA LEU A 237 0.40 -4.11 1.62
C LEU A 237 1.67 -4.16 0.77
N ALA A 238 2.62 -3.26 0.98
CA ALA A 238 3.91 -3.26 0.28
C ALA A 238 4.73 -4.52 0.55
N SER A 239 4.68 -5.04 1.78
CA SER A 239 5.38 -6.27 2.17
C SER A 239 4.69 -7.54 1.65
N SER A 240 3.41 -7.47 1.33
CA SER A 240 2.64 -8.61 0.86
C SER A 240 2.92 -8.85 -0.63
N ALA A 241 2.93 -10.12 -1.06
CA ALA A 241 3.08 -10.50 -2.47
C ALA A 241 1.84 -10.19 -3.33
N VAL A 242 1.20 -9.04 -3.09
CA VAL A 242 0.05 -8.56 -3.84
C VAL A 242 0.50 -8.16 -5.23
N GLN A 243 -0.29 -8.54 -6.23
CA GLN A 243 -0.05 -8.14 -7.62
C GLN A 243 -0.06 -6.62 -7.74
N ILE A 244 0.89 -6.08 -8.50
CA ILE A 244 1.08 -4.63 -8.68
C ILE A 244 -0.21 -3.95 -9.16
N ASP A 245 -0.99 -4.62 -10.01
CA ASP A 245 -2.27 -4.10 -10.52
C ASP A 245 -3.33 -3.95 -9.43
N ASP A 246 -3.42 -4.92 -8.51
CA ASP A 246 -4.36 -4.87 -7.40
C ASP A 246 -3.98 -3.79 -6.39
N LEU A 247 -2.69 -3.65 -6.12
CA LEU A 247 -2.14 -2.57 -5.30
C LEU A 247 -2.43 -1.21 -5.92
N SER A 248 -2.16 -1.04 -7.21
CA SER A 248 -2.45 0.18 -7.98
C SER A 248 -3.94 0.54 -7.93
N ARG A 249 -4.85 -0.43 -8.08
CA ARG A 249 -6.29 -0.20 -7.96
C ARG A 249 -6.69 0.30 -6.57
N ARG A 250 -6.17 -0.32 -5.50
CA ARG A 250 -6.44 0.11 -4.11
C ARG A 250 -5.92 1.51 -3.84
N MET A 251 -4.69 1.79 -4.27
CA MET A 251 -4.08 3.12 -4.18
C MET A 251 -4.92 4.14 -4.93
N SER A 252 -5.40 3.83 -6.14
CA SER A 252 -6.21 4.72 -6.95
C SER A 252 -7.48 5.21 -6.25
N VAL A 253 -8.16 4.32 -5.52
CA VAL A 253 -9.38 4.66 -4.78
C VAL A 253 -9.03 5.59 -3.62
N HIS A 254 -7.98 5.26 -2.87
CA HIS A 254 -7.54 6.07 -1.73
C HIS A 254 -7.05 7.47 -2.14
N LEU A 255 -6.19 7.52 -3.17
CA LEU A 255 -5.62 8.73 -3.75
C LEU A 255 -6.66 9.57 -4.52
N GLY A 256 -7.88 9.05 -4.72
CA GLY A 256 -9.00 9.84 -5.20
C GLY A 256 -9.53 10.83 -4.15
N ALA A 257 -9.22 10.59 -2.87
CA ALA A 257 -9.64 11.43 -1.74
C ALA A 257 -8.45 12.05 -0.98
N HIS A 258 -7.23 11.60 -1.21
CA HIS A 258 -6.02 12.01 -0.50
C HIS A 258 -4.88 12.29 -1.48
N ASP A 259 -4.02 13.26 -1.17
CA ASP A 259 -2.87 13.56 -2.01
C ASP A 259 -1.71 12.56 -1.83
N PHE A 260 -1.59 11.96 -0.63
CA PHE A 260 -0.61 10.94 -0.26
C PHE A 260 -1.26 9.79 0.50
N LEU A 261 -0.50 8.72 0.75
CA LEU A 261 -1.05 7.46 1.26
C LEU A 261 -1.32 7.46 2.77
N SER A 262 -0.52 8.17 3.56
CA SER A 262 -0.71 8.24 5.01
C SER A 262 -1.05 9.64 5.51
N SER A 263 -0.95 10.67 4.66
CA SER A 263 -1.24 12.06 5.01
C SER A 263 -1.90 12.79 3.85
N GLN A 264 -2.66 13.84 4.15
CA GLN A 264 -3.24 14.70 3.12
C GLN A 264 -2.25 15.77 2.62
N HIS A 265 -1.14 16.00 3.32
CA HIS A 265 -0.34 17.22 3.12
C HIS A 265 1.15 16.99 2.91
N ALA A 266 1.66 15.79 3.19
CA ALA A 266 3.08 15.53 3.12
C ALA A 266 3.38 14.07 2.77
N ILE A 267 4.55 13.87 2.18
CA ILE A 267 5.10 12.55 1.87
C ILE A 267 5.64 11.92 3.15
N CYS A 268 5.25 10.68 3.41
CA CYS A 268 5.67 9.90 4.57
C CYS A 268 6.39 8.60 4.15
N LEU A 269 6.86 7.83 5.13
CA LEU A 269 7.54 6.55 4.88
C LEU A 269 6.75 5.59 3.98
N ALA A 270 5.43 5.49 4.16
CA ALA A 270 4.59 4.59 3.36
C ALA A 270 4.64 4.94 1.87
N ASP A 271 4.63 6.23 1.54
CA ASP A 271 4.75 6.70 0.15
C ASP A 271 6.09 6.30 -0.46
N LEU A 272 7.19 6.45 0.30
CA LEU A 272 8.53 6.09 -0.17
C LEU A 272 8.66 4.59 -0.43
N VAL A 273 8.23 3.77 0.53
CA VAL A 273 8.33 2.32 0.45
C VAL A 273 7.50 1.81 -0.73
N LEU A 274 6.25 2.26 -0.85
CA LEU A 274 5.41 1.85 -1.97
C LEU A 274 5.92 2.36 -3.30
N ARG A 275 6.45 3.58 -3.37
CA ARG A 275 7.07 4.10 -4.60
C ARG A 275 8.24 3.22 -5.05
N CYS A 276 9.02 2.71 -4.10
CA CYS A 276 10.13 1.80 -4.36
C CYS A 276 9.68 0.41 -4.79
N CYS A 277 8.43 -0.01 -4.54
CA CYS A 277 7.91 -1.28 -5.08
C CYS A 277 7.71 -1.23 -6.61
N PHE A 278 7.63 -0.04 -7.21
CA PHE A 278 7.50 0.17 -8.65
C PHE A 278 8.86 0.47 -9.27
N PHE A 279 9.76 -0.52 -9.26
CA PHE A 279 11.06 -0.46 -9.91
C PHE A 279 11.17 -1.51 -11.02
N ASP A 280 12.02 -1.23 -12.00
CA ASP A 280 12.32 -2.17 -13.06
C ASP A 280 13.39 -3.13 -12.55
N THR A 281 13.04 -4.40 -12.45
CA THR A 281 13.94 -5.45 -11.97
C THR A 281 15.18 -5.64 -12.86
N LYS A 282 15.14 -5.17 -14.11
CA LYS A 282 16.26 -5.27 -15.05
C LYS A 282 17.26 -4.12 -14.92
N THR A 283 16.75 -2.91 -14.76
CA THR A 283 17.59 -1.69 -14.72
C THR A 283 17.91 -1.27 -13.30
N THR A 284 17.22 -1.82 -12.29
CA THR A 284 17.29 -1.40 -10.88
C THR A 284 16.96 0.09 -10.68
N ASP A 285 16.33 0.69 -11.69
CA ASP A 285 15.87 2.06 -11.66
C ASP A 285 14.38 2.09 -11.31
N LEU A 286 13.94 3.21 -10.75
CA LEU A 286 12.52 3.47 -10.56
C LEU A 286 11.81 3.44 -11.92
N LEU A 287 10.70 2.70 -12.02
CA LEU A 287 9.92 2.68 -13.25
C LEU A 287 9.47 4.08 -13.61
N ASN A 288 9.57 4.42 -14.90
CA ASN A 288 8.95 5.61 -15.42
C ASN A 288 7.43 5.41 -15.46
N TRP A 289 6.69 6.20 -14.70
CA TRP A 289 5.24 6.08 -14.58
C TRP A 289 4.48 6.33 -15.87
N SER A 290 5.06 7.06 -16.83
CA SER A 290 4.46 7.20 -18.15
C SER A 290 4.41 5.87 -18.92
N SER A 291 5.19 4.87 -18.50
CA SER A 291 5.25 3.54 -19.12
C SER A 291 4.36 2.49 -18.44
N ILE A 292 3.93 2.73 -17.19
CA ILE A 292 3.07 1.80 -16.44
C ILE A 292 1.60 2.11 -16.74
N LYS A 293 0.82 1.08 -17.05
CA LYS A 293 -0.66 1.19 -17.08
C LYS A 293 -1.22 1.28 -15.66
N ALA A 294 -0.98 2.41 -14.99
CA ALA A 294 -1.58 2.74 -13.72
C ALA A 294 -2.75 3.71 -13.90
N SER A 295 -3.58 3.88 -12.87
CA SER A 295 -4.62 4.89 -12.88
C SER A 295 -4.02 6.30 -12.79
N ASN A 296 -4.77 7.31 -13.23
CA ASN A 296 -4.34 8.71 -13.21
C ASN A 296 -3.95 9.19 -11.80
N ASN A 297 -4.70 8.78 -10.77
CA ASN A 297 -4.42 9.19 -9.38
C ASN A 297 -3.06 8.65 -8.90
N VAL A 298 -2.73 7.40 -9.25
CA VAL A 298 -1.45 6.78 -8.90
C VAL A 298 -0.31 7.45 -9.65
N GLN A 299 -0.49 7.74 -10.95
CA GLN A 299 0.53 8.46 -11.74
C GLN A 299 0.80 9.87 -11.19
N LEU A 300 -0.24 10.61 -10.81
CA LEU A 300 -0.10 11.94 -10.21
C LEU A 300 0.61 11.88 -8.85
N TRP A 301 0.19 10.98 -7.96
CA TRP A 301 0.86 10.74 -6.69
C TRP A 301 2.34 10.43 -6.90
N ALA A 302 2.65 9.50 -7.79
CA ALA A 302 4.02 9.07 -7.96
C ALA A 302 4.91 10.15 -8.58
N LYS A 303 4.36 10.95 -9.50
CA LYS A 303 5.03 12.15 -10.02
C LYS A 303 5.34 13.13 -8.89
N ARG A 304 4.41 13.40 -7.98
CA ARG A 304 4.63 14.29 -6.83
C ARG A 304 5.74 13.76 -5.92
N VAL A 305 5.80 12.45 -5.71
CA VAL A 305 6.85 11.79 -4.93
C VAL A 305 8.21 11.91 -5.63
N ASP A 306 8.27 11.66 -6.93
CA ASP A 306 9.49 11.80 -7.74
C ASP A 306 9.99 13.26 -7.80
N ASP A 307 9.08 14.22 -7.97
CA ASP A 307 9.38 15.65 -7.95
C ASP A 307 9.93 16.07 -6.58
N ALA A 308 9.40 15.52 -5.49
CA ALA A 308 9.96 15.76 -4.16
C ALA A 308 11.39 15.22 -4.03
N PHE A 309 11.70 14.04 -4.60
CA PHE A 309 13.05 13.47 -4.58
C PHE A 309 14.08 14.26 -5.38
N ALA A 310 13.65 14.85 -6.51
CA ALA A 310 14.52 15.67 -7.33
C ALA A 310 15.00 16.94 -6.61
N ASN A 311 14.28 17.36 -5.57
CA ASN A 311 14.51 18.61 -4.83
C ASN A 311 15.22 18.43 -3.47
N ILE A 312 15.68 17.22 -3.14
CA ILE A 312 16.44 16.88 -1.91
C ILE A 312 17.93 16.88 -2.21
#